data_AF-A0A8I0SWE7-F1
#
_entry.id   AF-A0A8I0SWE7-F1
#
_cell.length_a   1.000
_cell.length_b   1.000
_cell.length_c   1.000
_cell.angle_alpha   90.00
_cell.angle_beta   90.00
_cell.angle_gamma   90.00
#
_symmetry.space_group_name_H-M   'P 1'
#
loop_
_entity.id
_entity.type
_entity.pdbx_description
1 polymer ?
#
loop_
_entity_poly.entity_id
_entity_poly.type
_entity_poly.pdbx_seq_one_letter_code
_entity_poly.pdbx_strand_id
1 'polypeptide(L)'
;MAFGDSLTFGTGAQPGQGYPQVLQTLIDRTVINAGIPGEESPQGLQRLPDLLEQYQPVLLVLCHGANDILRKRPRQGIMDNLGKMIDLAREKKIEVVLVGVPNFGMILSTANLYPEVAKNYQVPLEGGVVAEILANNTLKADLVHPNAEGYRVFAAAIARLLRDHGAIE
;
A
#
# COMPACT_ATOMS: atom_id res chain seq x y z
N MET A 1 9.68 -4.94 1.20
CA MET A 1 9.48 -3.66 1.91
C MET A 1 8.06 -3.18 1.66
N ALA A 2 7.36 -2.78 2.71
CA ALA A 2 6.06 -2.13 2.63
C ALA A 2 6.27 -0.61 2.65
N PHE A 3 5.82 0.08 1.62
CA PHE A 3 6.10 1.50 1.40
C PHE A 3 4.78 2.25 1.17
N GLY A 4 4.53 3.26 2.00
CA GLY A 4 3.25 3.95 1.99
C GLY A 4 3.11 5.03 3.06
N ASP A 5 1.87 5.38 3.36
CA ASP A 5 1.51 6.41 4.32
C ASP A 5 1.07 5.83 5.68
N SER A 6 0.06 6.44 6.34
CA SER A 6 -0.49 5.99 7.62
C SER A 6 -1.05 4.57 7.57
N LEU A 7 -1.58 4.14 6.43
CA LEU A 7 -2.06 2.76 6.23
C LEU A 7 -0.92 1.76 6.34
N THR A 8 0.26 2.10 5.82
CA THR A 8 1.47 1.27 5.93
C THR A 8 2.13 1.40 7.29
N PHE A 9 2.13 2.60 7.88
CA PHE A 9 2.67 2.83 9.21
C PHE A 9 1.97 1.98 10.28
N GLY A 10 0.65 1.75 10.14
CA GLY A 10 -0.17 1.02 11.12
C GLY A 10 -1.01 1.93 12.01
N THR A 11 -1.36 3.15 11.54
CA THR A 11 -2.17 4.09 12.30
C THR A 11 -3.53 3.48 12.65
N GLY A 12 -4.00 3.67 13.89
CA GLY A 12 -5.25 3.07 14.38
C GLY A 12 -5.07 1.73 15.11
N ALA A 13 -3.85 1.18 15.14
CA ALA A 13 -3.51 -0.01 15.93
C ALA A 13 -2.31 0.24 16.85
N GLN A 14 -2.08 -0.66 17.81
CA GLN A 14 -0.91 -0.57 18.68
C GLN A 14 0.37 -0.91 17.90
N PRO A 15 1.56 -0.47 18.38
CA PRO A 15 2.83 -0.85 17.77
C PRO A 15 2.93 -2.38 17.54
N GLY A 16 3.33 -2.78 16.34
CA GLY A 16 3.43 -4.19 15.95
C GLY A 16 2.14 -4.82 15.41
N GLN A 17 1.02 -4.09 15.39
CA GLN A 17 -0.26 -4.59 14.88
C GLN A 17 -0.62 -4.06 13.47
N GLY A 18 0.25 -3.26 12.85
CA GLY A 18 0.09 -2.83 11.45
C GLY A 18 0.27 -3.99 10.47
N TYR A 19 -0.28 -3.85 9.27
CA TYR A 19 -0.21 -4.94 8.27
C TYR A 19 1.23 -5.38 7.95
N PRO A 20 2.28 -4.54 7.93
CA PRO A 20 3.62 -5.02 7.60
C PRO A 20 4.14 -6.05 8.61
N GLN A 21 3.91 -5.83 9.91
CA GLN A 21 4.33 -6.75 10.97
C GLN A 21 3.49 -8.03 10.98
N VAL A 22 2.18 -7.92 10.76
CA VAL A 22 1.32 -9.09 10.60
C VAL A 22 1.73 -9.90 9.36
N LEU A 23 1.95 -9.23 8.23
CA LEU A 23 2.38 -9.84 6.98
C LEU A 23 3.69 -10.60 7.15
N GLN A 24 4.69 -9.99 7.81
CA GLN A 24 5.96 -10.67 8.13
C GLN A 24 5.75 -12.01 8.83
N THR A 25 4.82 -12.07 9.78
CA THR A 25 4.48 -13.31 10.49
C THR A 25 3.78 -14.30 9.57
N LEU A 26 2.85 -13.83 8.72
CA LEU A 26 2.06 -14.69 7.82
C LEU A 26 2.88 -15.35 6.73
N ILE A 27 3.96 -14.69 6.26
CA ILE A 27 4.76 -15.17 5.13
C ILE A 27 6.13 -15.71 5.56
N ASP A 28 6.45 -15.63 6.86
CA ASP A 28 7.75 -15.99 7.43
C ASP A 28 8.94 -15.34 6.68
N ARG A 29 8.83 -14.04 6.41
CA ARG A 29 9.87 -13.22 5.77
C ARG A 29 9.92 -11.84 6.37
N THR A 30 11.10 -11.23 6.38
CA THR A 30 11.28 -9.85 6.86
C THR A 30 10.46 -8.86 6.02
N VAL A 31 9.60 -8.08 6.68
CA VAL A 31 8.86 -6.98 6.04
C VAL A 31 9.26 -5.67 6.70
N ILE A 32 10.07 -4.90 5.97
CA ILE A 32 10.44 -3.54 6.37
C ILE A 32 9.21 -2.64 6.26
N ASN A 33 8.79 -2.03 7.36
CA ASN A 33 7.73 -1.02 7.39
C ASN A 33 8.36 0.37 7.12
N ALA A 34 8.09 0.92 5.94
CA ALA A 34 8.52 2.25 5.52
C ALA A 34 7.32 3.21 5.38
N GLY A 35 6.32 3.09 6.27
CA GLY A 35 5.14 3.95 6.31
C GLY A 35 5.39 5.31 6.98
N ILE A 36 4.86 6.40 6.42
CA ILE A 36 4.89 7.73 7.05
C ILE A 36 3.48 8.32 7.13
N PRO A 37 2.90 8.52 8.33
CA PRO A 37 1.57 9.08 8.46
C PRO A 37 1.41 10.45 7.78
N GLY A 38 0.34 10.61 7.01
CA GLY A 38 0.00 11.87 6.36
C GLY A 38 0.77 12.18 5.06
N GLU A 39 1.69 11.31 4.64
CA GLU A 39 2.52 11.50 3.45
C GLU A 39 1.71 11.42 2.14
N GLU A 40 1.87 12.41 1.26
CA GLU A 40 1.33 12.38 -0.11
C GLU A 40 2.36 11.76 -1.09
N SER A 41 1.88 11.34 -2.26
CA SER A 41 2.70 10.64 -3.26
C SER A 41 3.95 11.41 -3.74
N PRO A 42 3.98 12.76 -3.85
CA PRO A 42 5.21 13.46 -4.24
C PRO A 42 6.33 13.31 -3.20
N GLN A 43 6.02 13.36 -1.90
CA GLN A 43 7.00 13.21 -0.83
C GLN A 43 7.52 11.77 -0.76
N GLY A 44 6.62 10.79 -0.91
CA GLY A 44 7.01 9.39 -1.04
C GLY A 44 7.97 9.19 -2.22
N LEU A 45 7.67 9.79 -3.38
CA LEU A 45 8.49 9.63 -4.57
C LEU A 45 9.90 10.18 -4.34
N GLN A 46 10.01 11.30 -3.61
CA GLN A 46 11.29 11.92 -3.28
C GLN A 46 12.17 11.01 -2.40
N ARG A 47 11.61 10.30 -1.42
CA ARG A 47 12.39 9.47 -0.48
C ARG A 47 12.62 8.04 -0.93
N LEU A 48 11.85 7.53 -1.89
CA LEU A 48 11.92 6.13 -2.30
C LEU A 48 13.33 5.71 -2.77
N PRO A 49 14.06 6.48 -3.61
CA PRO A 49 15.39 6.07 -4.10
C PRO A 49 16.36 5.69 -2.98
N ASP A 50 16.46 6.53 -1.94
CA ASP A 50 17.36 6.32 -0.80
C ASP A 50 17.01 5.03 -0.04
N LEU A 51 15.72 4.75 0.13
CA LEU A 51 15.26 3.54 0.82
C LEU A 51 15.49 2.27 0.00
N LEU A 52 15.33 2.33 -1.32
CA LEU A 52 15.63 1.19 -2.19
C LEU A 52 17.13 0.88 -2.17
N GLU A 53 17.99 1.90 -2.11
CA GLU A 53 19.44 1.73 -1.98
C GLU A 53 19.85 1.20 -0.61
N GLN A 54 19.26 1.75 0.46
CA GLN A 54 19.55 1.35 1.84
C GLN A 54 19.14 -0.10 2.13
N TYR A 55 17.92 -0.49 1.73
CA TYR A 55 17.33 -1.75 2.15
C TYR A 55 17.42 -2.86 1.11
N GLN A 56 17.61 -2.53 -0.16
CA GLN A 56 17.71 -3.48 -1.28
C GLN A 56 16.63 -4.59 -1.23
N PRO A 57 15.34 -4.25 -1.08
CA PRO A 57 14.29 -5.26 -0.94
C PRO A 57 14.08 -6.00 -2.27
N VAL A 58 13.76 -7.30 -2.20
CA VAL A 58 13.39 -8.07 -3.41
C VAL A 58 11.98 -7.76 -3.95
N LEU A 59 11.11 -7.23 -3.08
CA LEU A 59 9.73 -6.87 -3.41
C LEU A 59 9.29 -5.61 -2.67
N LEU A 60 8.57 -4.73 -3.37
CA LEU A 60 7.94 -3.52 -2.88
C LEU A 60 6.41 -3.69 -2.84
N VAL A 61 5.81 -3.58 -1.66
CA VAL A 61 4.36 -3.37 -1.52
C VAL A 61 4.12 -1.87 -1.52
N LEU A 62 3.56 -1.34 -2.61
CA LEU A 62 3.35 0.09 -2.82
C LEU A 62 1.91 0.48 -2.46
N CYS A 63 1.73 1.22 -1.37
CA CYS A 63 0.43 1.69 -0.86
C CYS A 63 0.49 3.22 -0.61
N HIS A 64 0.41 4.01 -1.67
CA HIS A 64 0.39 5.47 -1.64
C HIS A 64 -0.83 6.07 -2.34
N GLY A 65 -1.13 7.33 -2.06
CA GLY A 65 -2.16 8.13 -2.74
C GLY A 65 -3.41 8.43 -1.91
N ALA A 66 -3.59 7.83 -0.73
CA ALA A 66 -4.77 8.10 0.11
C ALA A 66 -4.83 9.56 0.54
N ASN A 67 -3.68 10.09 0.96
CA ASN A 67 -3.52 11.48 1.37
C ASN A 67 -3.72 12.49 0.23
N ASP A 68 -3.30 12.15 -0.98
CA ASP A 68 -3.51 12.94 -2.19
C ASP A 68 -5.00 13.01 -2.53
N ILE A 69 -5.71 11.88 -2.47
CA ILE A 69 -7.16 11.78 -2.72
C ILE A 69 -7.93 12.61 -1.68
N LEU A 70 -7.59 12.48 -0.39
CA LEU A 70 -8.21 13.27 0.68
C LEU A 70 -8.00 14.77 0.48
N ARG A 71 -6.85 15.19 -0.04
CA ARG A 71 -6.53 16.58 -0.38
C ARG A 71 -6.97 17.00 -1.77
N LYS A 72 -7.71 16.15 -2.49
CA LYS A 72 -8.25 16.39 -3.84
C LYS A 72 -7.17 16.78 -4.85
N ARG A 73 -6.00 16.15 -4.78
CA ARG A 73 -4.94 16.35 -5.78
C ARG A 73 -5.39 15.80 -7.14
N PRO A 74 -4.86 16.36 -8.25
CA PRO A 74 -5.20 15.89 -9.59
C PRO A 74 -4.87 14.41 -9.77
N ARG A 75 -5.85 13.64 -10.27
CA ARG A 75 -5.72 12.19 -10.54
C ARG A 75 -4.44 11.85 -11.32
N GLN A 76 -4.16 12.60 -12.38
CA GLN A 76 -3.00 12.36 -13.23
C GLN A 76 -1.68 12.49 -12.45
N GLY A 77 -1.56 13.48 -11.56
CA GLY A 77 -0.35 13.64 -10.74
C GLY A 77 -0.11 12.46 -9.81
N ILE A 78 -1.18 11.89 -9.23
CA ILE A 78 -1.07 10.69 -8.39
C ILE A 78 -0.58 9.51 -9.23
N MET A 79 -1.16 9.31 -10.41
CA MET A 79 -0.78 8.23 -11.33
C MET A 79 0.67 8.37 -11.80
N ASP A 80 1.11 9.58 -12.15
CA ASP A 80 2.48 9.85 -12.58
C ASP A 80 3.48 9.55 -11.46
N ASN A 81 3.14 9.91 -10.21
CA ASN A 81 4.00 9.63 -9.06
C ASN A 81 4.08 8.12 -8.77
N LEU A 82 2.95 7.42 -8.75
CA LEU A 82 2.92 5.97 -8.56
C LEU A 82 3.69 5.24 -9.66
N GLY A 83 3.52 5.67 -10.92
CA GLY A 83 4.24 5.12 -12.06
C GLY A 83 5.76 5.27 -11.91
N LYS A 84 6.23 6.48 -11.57
CA LYS A 84 7.65 6.73 -11.32
C LYS A 84 8.21 5.90 -10.17
N MET A 85 7.44 5.68 -9.09
CA MET A 85 7.86 4.80 -8.01
C MET A 85 8.03 3.35 -8.46
N ILE A 86 7.13 2.87 -9.34
CA ILE A 86 7.24 1.53 -9.95
C ILE A 86 8.49 1.43 -10.82
N ASP A 87 8.76 2.45 -11.65
CA ASP A 87 9.94 2.49 -12.51
C ASP A 87 11.24 2.47 -11.70
N LEU A 88 11.34 3.30 -10.65
CA LEU A 88 12.51 3.33 -9.75
C LEU A 88 12.78 1.97 -9.09
N ALA A 89 11.73 1.24 -8.70
CA ALA A 89 11.88 -0.11 -8.16
C ALA A 89 12.40 -1.08 -9.23
N ARG A 90 11.85 -1.04 -10.44
CA ARG A 90 12.23 -1.92 -11.56
C ARG A 90 13.64 -1.68 -12.08
N GLU A 91 14.09 -0.43 -12.11
CA GLU A 91 15.48 -0.09 -12.46
C GLU A 91 16.48 -0.82 -11.54
N LYS A 92 16.08 -1.08 -10.29
CA LYS A 92 16.85 -1.85 -9.31
C LYS A 92 16.49 -3.34 -9.26
N LYS A 93 15.69 -3.83 -10.22
CA LYS A 93 15.19 -5.23 -10.33
C LYS A 93 14.37 -5.66 -9.12
N ILE A 94 13.59 -4.75 -8.57
CA ILE A 94 12.70 -4.98 -7.44
C ILE A 94 11.29 -5.21 -7.97
N GLU A 95 10.69 -6.33 -7.59
CA GLU A 95 9.30 -6.63 -7.95
C GLU A 95 8.34 -5.69 -7.22
N VAL A 96 7.21 -5.37 -7.82
CA VAL A 96 6.23 -4.43 -7.23
C VAL A 96 4.85 -5.04 -7.22
N VAL A 97 4.17 -4.95 -6.07
CA VAL A 97 2.72 -5.12 -5.98
C VAL A 97 2.10 -3.80 -5.57
N LEU A 98 1.03 -3.42 -6.24
CA LEU A 98 0.30 -2.19 -5.99
C LEU A 98 -0.89 -2.47 -5.08
N VAL A 99 -1.13 -1.57 -4.12
CA VAL A 99 -2.33 -1.60 -3.28
C VAL A 99 -3.18 -0.38 -3.57
N GLY A 100 -4.45 -0.62 -3.90
CA GLY A 100 -5.42 0.43 -4.14
C GLY A 100 -6.02 0.98 -2.85
N VAL A 101 -6.29 2.28 -2.83
CA VAL A 101 -7.04 2.95 -1.77
C VAL A 101 -8.36 3.52 -2.31
N PRO A 102 -9.41 3.63 -1.47
CA PRO A 102 -10.72 4.06 -1.93
C PRO A 102 -10.78 5.56 -2.24
N ASN A 103 -11.75 5.93 -3.06
CA ASN A 103 -12.28 7.29 -3.00
C ASN A 103 -13.02 7.46 -1.67
N PHE A 104 -12.61 8.47 -0.89
CA PHE A 104 -13.25 8.78 0.39
C PHE A 104 -14.56 9.55 0.12
N GLY A 105 -15.65 8.81 -0.04
CA GLY A 105 -17.00 9.32 -0.28
C GLY A 105 -18.06 8.41 0.35
N MET A 106 -19.35 8.65 0.02
CA MET A 106 -20.46 7.87 0.57
C MET A 106 -20.36 6.37 0.23
N ILE A 107 -19.87 6.06 -0.97
CA ILE A 107 -19.56 4.69 -1.40
C ILE A 107 -18.05 4.55 -1.41
N LEU A 108 -17.54 3.65 -0.57
CA LEU A 108 -16.12 3.30 -0.55
C LEU A 108 -15.87 2.27 -1.65
N SER A 109 -15.24 2.72 -2.73
CA SER A 109 -14.71 1.87 -3.78
C SER A 109 -13.31 2.34 -4.13
N THR A 110 -12.44 1.41 -4.50
CA THR A 110 -11.08 1.72 -4.95
C THR A 110 -11.09 2.76 -6.06
N ALA A 111 -10.19 3.73 -5.95
CA ALA A 111 -10.10 4.77 -6.97
C ALA A 111 -9.69 4.15 -8.31
N ASN A 112 -10.42 4.49 -9.38
CA ASN A 112 -10.18 3.97 -10.74
C ASN A 112 -8.76 4.27 -11.29
N LEU A 113 -7.95 5.06 -10.59
CA LEU A 113 -6.55 5.29 -10.95
C LEU A 113 -5.68 4.03 -10.72
N TYR A 114 -5.96 3.22 -9.69
CA TYR A 114 -5.10 2.06 -9.36
C TYR A 114 -5.17 0.93 -10.39
N PRO A 115 -6.36 0.51 -10.87
CA PRO A 115 -6.44 -0.45 -11.97
C PRO A 115 -5.77 0.05 -13.26
N GLU A 116 -5.83 1.36 -13.53
CA GLU A 116 -5.17 1.95 -14.69
C GLU A 116 -3.64 1.92 -14.56
N VAL A 117 -3.10 2.32 -13.41
CA VAL A 117 -1.65 2.22 -13.12
C VAL A 117 -1.19 0.77 -13.18
N ALA A 118 -1.91 -0.15 -12.51
CA ALA A 118 -1.56 -1.58 -12.50
C ALA A 118 -1.52 -2.16 -13.91
N LYS A 119 -2.49 -1.81 -14.78
CA LYS A 119 -2.52 -2.24 -16.17
C LYS A 119 -1.38 -1.64 -16.99
N ASN A 120 -1.15 -0.33 -16.89
CA ASN A 120 -0.13 0.37 -17.67
C ASN A 120 1.28 -0.13 -17.32
N TYR A 121 1.52 -0.40 -16.04
CA TYR A 121 2.79 -0.88 -15.57
C TYR A 121 2.87 -2.41 -15.50
N GLN A 122 1.79 -3.16 -15.71
CA GLN A 122 1.77 -4.62 -15.58
C GLN A 122 2.28 -5.11 -14.22
N VAL A 123 1.73 -4.54 -13.14
CA VAL A 123 2.02 -4.97 -11.76
C VAL A 123 0.77 -5.62 -11.14
N PRO A 124 0.92 -6.65 -10.29
CA PRO A 124 -0.19 -7.17 -9.50
C PRO A 124 -0.86 -6.08 -8.66
N LEU A 125 -2.18 -6.19 -8.49
CA LEU A 125 -2.99 -5.21 -7.76
C LEU A 125 -3.87 -5.90 -6.72
N GLU A 126 -3.71 -5.51 -5.45
CA GLU A 126 -4.76 -5.69 -4.43
C GLU A 126 -5.62 -4.42 -4.41
N GLY A 127 -6.76 -4.50 -5.09
CA GLY A 127 -7.61 -3.34 -5.37
C GLY A 127 -8.91 -3.31 -4.58
N GLY A 128 -9.11 -4.12 -3.55
CA GLY A 128 -10.40 -4.18 -2.83
C GLY A 128 -10.28 -4.02 -1.33
N VAL A 129 -9.25 -4.63 -0.72
CA VAL A 129 -9.22 -4.87 0.73
C VAL A 129 -9.33 -3.61 1.58
N VAL A 130 -8.69 -2.49 1.18
CA VAL A 130 -8.73 -1.24 1.96
C VAL A 130 -10.15 -0.67 1.97
N ALA A 131 -10.86 -0.70 0.85
CA ALA A 131 -12.25 -0.22 0.77
C ALA A 131 -13.19 -1.08 1.63
N GLU A 132 -13.02 -2.40 1.58
CA GLU A 132 -13.79 -3.36 2.38
C GLU A 132 -13.61 -3.14 3.88
N ILE A 133 -12.36 -2.98 4.33
CA ILE A 133 -12.04 -2.71 5.74
C ILE A 133 -12.69 -1.40 6.19
N LEU A 134 -12.54 -0.33 5.42
CA LEU A 134 -13.06 0.99 5.81
C LEU A 134 -14.59 1.07 5.74
N ALA A 135 -15.24 0.19 4.98
CA ALA A 135 -16.70 0.06 4.98
C ALA A 135 -17.25 -0.66 6.23
N ASN A 136 -16.40 -1.39 6.97
CA ASN A 136 -16.79 -2.16 8.14
C ASN A 136 -16.34 -1.49 9.45
N ASN A 137 -17.30 -0.99 10.24
CA ASN A 137 -17.02 -0.35 11.54
C ASN A 137 -16.29 -1.24 12.55
N THR A 138 -16.36 -2.56 12.42
CA THR A 138 -15.64 -3.49 13.31
C THR A 138 -14.16 -3.65 12.95
N LEU A 139 -13.75 -3.23 11.75
CA LEU A 139 -12.39 -3.39 11.23
C LEU A 139 -11.60 -2.07 11.18
N LYS A 140 -12.20 -0.95 11.59
CA LYS A 140 -11.58 0.38 11.54
C LYS A 140 -11.55 1.07 12.89
N ALA A 141 -10.49 1.84 13.13
CA ALA A 141 -10.32 2.65 14.32
C ALA A 141 -10.99 4.03 14.17
N ASP A 142 -11.02 4.54 12.93
CA ASP A 142 -11.69 5.80 12.58
C ASP A 142 -12.31 5.71 11.17
N LEU A 143 -12.47 6.83 10.46
CA LEU A 143 -13.07 6.87 9.12
C LEU A 143 -12.12 6.44 8.00
N VAL A 144 -10.80 6.43 8.24
CA VAL A 144 -9.78 6.23 7.21
C VAL A 144 -8.70 5.23 7.61
N HIS A 145 -8.64 4.81 8.88
CA HIS A 145 -7.63 3.91 9.41
C HIS A 145 -8.22 2.58 9.90
N PRO A 146 -7.64 1.43 9.48
CA PRO A 146 -7.92 0.13 10.08
C PRO A 146 -7.62 0.08 11.58
N ASN A 147 -8.31 -0.80 12.31
CA ASN A 147 -7.85 -1.24 13.63
C ASN A 147 -6.98 -2.50 13.50
N ALA A 148 -6.56 -3.08 14.62
CA ALA A 148 -5.71 -4.27 14.62
C ALA A 148 -6.30 -5.45 13.81
N GLU A 149 -7.61 -5.68 13.87
CA GLU A 149 -8.26 -6.75 13.13
C GLU A 149 -8.36 -6.42 11.63
N GLY A 150 -8.68 -5.18 11.29
CA GLY A 150 -8.60 -4.71 9.90
C GLY A 150 -7.22 -4.88 9.29
N TYR A 151 -6.15 -4.62 10.05
CA TYR A 151 -4.79 -4.85 9.58
C TYR A 151 -4.43 -6.34 9.40
N ARG A 152 -5.05 -7.26 10.15
CA ARG A 152 -4.93 -8.69 9.87
C ARG A 152 -5.57 -9.07 8.55
N VAL A 153 -6.78 -8.57 8.28
CA VAL A 153 -7.46 -8.76 6.99
C VAL A 153 -6.62 -8.19 5.84
N PHE A 154 -6.06 -7.00 6.03
CA PHE A 154 -5.19 -6.36 5.04
C PHE A 154 -3.95 -7.21 4.75
N ALA A 155 -3.22 -7.64 5.79
CA ALA A 155 -2.04 -8.48 5.63
C ALA A 155 -2.36 -9.82 4.93
N ALA A 156 -3.50 -10.43 5.27
CA ALA A 156 -3.93 -11.69 4.65
C ALA A 156 -4.24 -11.53 3.15
N ALA A 157 -4.85 -10.40 2.74
CA ALA A 157 -5.09 -10.11 1.33
C ALA A 157 -3.79 -9.93 0.55
N ILE A 158 -2.80 -9.22 1.11
CA ILE A 158 -1.47 -9.09 0.50
C ILE A 158 -0.77 -10.44 0.42
N ALA A 159 -0.78 -11.24 1.49
CA ALA A 159 -0.19 -12.58 1.46
C ALA A 159 -0.82 -13.49 0.40
N ARG A 160 -2.15 -13.42 0.23
CA ARG A 160 -2.87 -14.14 -0.84
C ARG A 160 -2.41 -13.68 -2.22
N LEU A 161 -2.38 -12.37 -2.47
CA LEU A 161 -1.88 -11.82 -3.74
C LEU A 161 -0.46 -12.31 -4.05
N LEU A 162 0.42 -12.32 -3.05
CA LEU A 162 1.80 -12.79 -3.22
C LEU A 162 1.85 -14.29 -3.58
N ARG A 163 1.04 -15.14 -2.94
CA ARG A 163 0.93 -16.57 -3.29
C ARG A 163 0.38 -16.79 -4.70
N ASP A 164 -0.70 -16.10 -5.05
CA ASP A 164 -1.36 -16.24 -6.35
C ASP A 164 -0.43 -15.88 -7.52
N HIS A 165 0.56 -15.02 -7.25
CA HIS A 165 1.61 -14.63 -8.20
C HIS A 165 2.95 -15.35 -8.01
N GLY A 166 3.02 -16.36 -7.14
CA GLY A 166 4.21 -17.19 -6.93
C GLY A 166 5.39 -16.48 -6.26
N ALA A 167 5.15 -15.33 -5.60
CA ALA A 167 6.19 -14.59 -4.88
C ALA A 167 6.54 -15.23 -3.53
N ILE A 168 5.62 -16.04 -2.97
CA ILE A 168 5.78 -16.84 -1.75
C ILE A 168 5.03 -18.17 -1.92
N GLU A 169 5.35 -19.14 -1.05
CA GLU A 169 4.70 -20.47 -0.97
C GLU A 169 3.30 -20.43 -0.33
#